data_AF-A0A918XMP4-F1
#
_entry.id   AF-A0A918XMP4-F1
#
_cell.length_a   1.000
_cell.length_b   1.000
_cell.length_c   1.000
_cell.angle_alpha   90.00
_cell.angle_beta   90.00
_cell.angle_gamma   90.00
#
_symmetry.space_group_name_H-M   'P 1'
#
loop_
_entity.id
_entity.type
_entity.pdbx_description
1 polymer ?
#
loop_
_entity_poly.entity_id
_entity_poly.type
_entity_poly.pdbx_seq_one_letter_code
_entity_poly.pdbx_strand_id
1 'polypeptide(L)'
;MTDQLVRQHIRVILRFEEEHDQRHEDLLKDYEVKGHRIVSGGQTGQDTWDVTDYRTGETIVEGDGGLEGYAKAVEEHGEMWLHIDPITMHLYDIPDPATPGLPESLCEALAMWVRDQASDEDIDQVLGG
;
A
#
# COMPACT_ATOMS: atom_id res chain seq x y z
N MET A 1 -10.80 22.19 -23.32
CA MET A 1 -9.87 22.57 -22.24
C MET A 1 -10.00 21.63 -21.06
N THR A 2 -11.20 21.42 -20.50
CA THR A 2 -11.40 20.49 -19.37
C THR A 2 -10.99 19.05 -19.70
N ASP A 3 -11.30 18.54 -20.88
CA ASP A 3 -10.89 17.18 -21.31
C ASP A 3 -9.37 16.98 -21.28
N GLN A 4 -8.60 17.96 -21.78
CA GLN A 4 -7.14 17.92 -21.74
C GLN A 4 -6.60 17.95 -20.31
N LEU A 5 -7.22 18.75 -19.43
CA LEU A 5 -6.83 18.80 -18.02
C LEU A 5 -7.16 17.50 -17.29
N VAL A 6 -8.29 16.85 -17.58
CA VAL A 6 -8.65 15.54 -17.03
C VAL A 6 -7.64 14.47 -17.46
N ARG A 7 -7.30 14.39 -18.75
CA ARG A 7 -6.26 13.46 -19.24
C ARG A 7 -4.90 13.74 -18.62
N GLN A 8 -4.53 15.01 -18.46
CA GLN A 8 -3.30 15.39 -17.78
C GLN A 8 -3.33 14.92 -16.32
N HIS A 9 -4.44 15.14 -15.62
CA HIS A 9 -4.59 14.77 -14.24
C HIS A 9 -4.51 13.25 -14.02
N ILE A 10 -5.15 12.46 -14.88
CA ILE A 10 -5.04 10.99 -14.87
C ILE A 10 -3.58 10.55 -15.05
N ARG A 11 -2.82 11.16 -15.97
CA ARG A 11 -1.37 10.87 -16.10
C ARG A 11 -0.57 11.22 -14.84
N VAL A 12 -0.95 12.30 -14.14
CA VAL A 12 -0.31 12.68 -12.88
C VAL A 12 -0.61 11.65 -11.79
N ILE A 13 -1.87 11.18 -11.69
CA ILE A 13 -2.25 10.11 -10.75
C ILE A 13 -1.46 8.83 -11.06
N LEU A 14 -1.47 8.36 -12.31
CA LEU A 14 -0.74 7.13 -12.69
C LEU A 14 0.74 7.20 -12.33
N ARG A 15 1.39 8.33 -12.62
CA ARG A 15 2.80 8.54 -12.24
C ARG A 15 2.97 8.59 -10.73
N PHE A 16 2.04 9.20 -10.01
CA PHE A 16 2.07 9.26 -8.55
C PHE A 16 1.96 7.86 -7.92
N GLU A 17 1.06 7.01 -8.44
CA GLU A 17 0.93 5.61 -8.00
C GLU A 17 2.21 4.81 -8.32
N GLU A 18 2.75 4.95 -9.53
CA GLU A 18 4.03 4.29 -9.90
C GLU A 18 5.19 4.72 -8.99
N GLU A 19 5.31 6.02 -8.71
CA GLU A 19 6.32 6.55 -7.77
C GLU A 19 6.05 6.13 -6.33
N HIS A 20 4.78 5.91 -5.94
CA HIS A 20 4.42 5.39 -4.63
C HIS A 20 4.81 3.92 -4.49
N ASP A 21 4.46 3.08 -5.46
CA ASP A 21 4.81 1.66 -5.49
C ASP A 21 6.32 1.45 -5.50
N GLN A 22 7.05 2.24 -6.29
CA GLN A 22 8.51 2.18 -6.29
C GLN A 22 9.11 2.53 -4.92
N ARG A 23 8.61 3.59 -4.26
CA ARG A 23 9.07 3.97 -2.91
C ARG A 23 8.74 2.93 -1.87
N HIS A 24 7.56 2.31 -1.98
CA HIS A 24 7.16 1.19 -1.16
C HIS A 24 8.16 0.04 -1.31
N GLU A 25 8.42 -0.40 -2.55
CA GLU A 25 9.38 -1.47 -2.83
C GLU A 25 10.81 -1.17 -2.37
N ASP A 26 11.29 0.06 -2.59
CA ASP A 26 12.63 0.49 -2.17
C ASP A 26 12.77 0.44 -0.64
N LEU A 27 11.75 0.86 0.11
CA LEU A 27 11.73 0.77 1.57
C LEU A 27 11.81 -0.67 2.06
N LEU A 28 10.99 -1.56 1.50
CA LEU A 28 11.01 -2.98 1.88
C LEU A 28 12.38 -3.59 1.62
N LYS A 29 12.93 -3.33 0.44
CA LYS A 29 14.25 -3.81 0.06
C LYS A 29 15.34 -3.32 1.00
N ASP A 30 15.28 -2.07 1.45
CA ASP A 30 16.24 -1.51 2.40
C ASP A 30 16.26 -2.25 3.74
N TYR A 31 15.11 -2.76 4.21
CA TYR A 31 15.03 -3.59 5.41
C TYR A 31 15.48 -5.03 5.14
N GLU A 32 15.10 -5.61 4.01
CA GLU A 32 15.50 -6.96 3.61
C GLU A 32 17.02 -7.08 3.44
N VAL A 33 17.68 -6.08 2.83
CA VAL A 33 19.15 -6.03 2.68
C VAL A 33 19.86 -5.95 4.03
N LYS A 34 19.20 -5.41 5.07
CA LYS A 34 19.72 -5.39 6.45
C LYS A 34 19.48 -6.71 7.19
N GLY A 35 18.83 -7.68 6.55
CA GLY A 35 18.58 -9.02 7.09
C GLY A 35 17.27 -9.15 7.86
N HIS A 36 16.37 -8.16 7.79
CA HIS A 36 15.06 -8.27 8.40
C HIS A 36 14.12 -9.08 7.50
N ARG A 37 13.26 -9.88 8.13
CA ARG A 37 12.09 -10.48 7.48
C ARG A 37 10.90 -9.56 7.67
N ILE A 38 10.26 -9.20 6.57
CA ILE A 38 9.06 -8.38 6.61
C ILE A 38 7.85 -9.30 6.75
N VAL A 39 7.03 -9.03 7.76
CA VAL A 39 5.86 -9.84 8.09
C VAL A 39 4.59 -9.00 8.10
N SER A 40 3.46 -9.68 7.91
CA SER A 40 2.12 -9.17 8.18
C SER A 40 1.39 -10.16 9.09
N GLY A 41 0.11 -9.91 9.34
CA GLY A 41 -0.70 -10.69 10.26
C GLY A 41 -1.00 -9.94 11.54
N GLY A 42 -1.55 -10.66 12.51
CA GLY A 42 -2.05 -10.09 13.73
C GLY A 42 -3.14 -10.97 14.33
N GLN A 43 -3.99 -10.34 15.14
CA GLN A 43 -5.15 -11.03 15.70
C GLN A 43 -6.19 -11.28 14.60
N THR A 44 -6.51 -12.55 14.35
CA THR A 44 -7.49 -12.98 13.34
C THR A 44 -8.87 -13.28 13.94
N GLY A 45 -8.93 -13.45 15.25
CA GLY A 45 -10.16 -13.70 16.00
C GLY A 45 -10.00 -13.37 17.47
N GLN A 46 -11.06 -13.56 18.28
CA GLN A 46 -10.99 -13.26 19.71
C GLN A 46 -9.81 -13.98 20.38
N ASP A 47 -9.62 -15.25 20.05
CA ASP A 47 -8.59 -16.09 20.65
C ASP A 47 -7.53 -16.54 19.64
N THR A 48 -7.58 -16.15 18.37
CA THR A 48 -6.67 -16.63 17.32
C THR A 48 -5.83 -15.52 16.70
N TRP A 49 -4.64 -15.86 16.22
CA TRP A 49 -3.73 -14.96 15.52
C TRP A 49 -2.88 -15.69 14.49
N ASP A 50 -2.35 -14.97 13.52
CA ASP A 50 -1.36 -15.45 12.56
C ASP A 50 -0.27 -14.42 12.29
N VAL A 51 0.83 -14.90 11.71
CA VAL A 51 1.90 -14.10 11.13
C VAL A 51 2.21 -14.68 9.76
N THR A 52 2.20 -13.83 8.74
CA THR A 52 2.47 -14.21 7.35
C THR A 52 3.72 -13.52 6.84
N ASP A 53 4.41 -14.16 5.91
CA ASP A 53 5.46 -13.52 5.14
C ASP A 53 4.84 -12.50 4.20
N TYR A 54 5.26 -11.24 4.30
CA TYR A 54 4.64 -10.16 3.52
C TYR A 54 4.80 -10.35 2.01
N ARG A 55 5.91 -10.95 1.56
CA ARG A 55 6.20 -11.12 0.12
C ARG A 55 5.40 -12.25 -0.50
N THR A 56 5.27 -13.36 0.23
CA THR A 56 4.67 -14.58 -0.32
C THR A 56 3.22 -14.78 0.11
N GLY A 57 2.79 -14.11 1.18
CA GLY A 57 1.51 -14.36 1.85
C GLY A 57 1.46 -15.70 2.58
N GLU A 58 2.57 -16.42 2.69
CA GLU A 58 2.62 -17.72 3.37
C GLU A 58 2.55 -17.53 4.89
N THR A 59 1.69 -18.28 5.56
CA THR A 59 1.64 -18.33 7.03
C THR A 59 2.94 -18.91 7.57
N ILE A 60 3.63 -18.10 8.38
CA ILE A 60 4.88 -18.48 9.06
C ILE A 60 4.54 -19.21 10.35
N VAL A 61 3.59 -18.65 11.10
CA VAL A 61 3.13 -19.19 12.38
C VAL A 61 1.71 -18.69 12.64
N GLU A 62 0.94 -19.50 13.33
CA GLU A 62 -0.39 -19.16 13.82
C GLU A 62 -0.55 -19.74 15.23
N GLY A 63 -1.51 -19.23 15.98
CA GLY A 63 -1.76 -19.74 17.31
C GLY A 63 -3.00 -19.16 17.98
N ASP A 64 -3.18 -19.61 19.22
CA ASP A 64 -4.24 -19.15 20.11
C ASP A 64 -3.72 -18.09 21.11
N GLY A 65 -4.62 -17.52 21.90
CA GLY A 65 -4.34 -16.47 22.89
C GLY A 65 -4.52 -15.04 22.35
N GLY A 66 -5.11 -14.89 21.17
CA GLY A 66 -5.45 -13.60 20.56
C GLY A 66 -4.25 -12.65 20.49
N LEU A 67 -4.47 -11.37 20.79
CA LEU A 67 -3.45 -10.33 20.71
C LEU A 67 -2.24 -10.59 21.63
N GLU A 68 -2.44 -11.17 22.81
CA GLU A 68 -1.33 -11.49 23.73
C GLU A 68 -0.44 -12.59 23.16
N GLY A 69 -1.05 -13.62 22.57
CA GLY A 69 -0.32 -14.68 21.87
C GLY A 69 0.52 -14.14 20.71
N TYR A 70 -0.08 -13.28 19.89
CA TYR A 70 0.61 -12.59 18.79
C TYR A 70 1.80 -11.74 19.29
N ALA A 71 1.57 -10.88 20.29
CA ALA A 71 2.60 -9.99 20.82
C ALA A 71 3.81 -10.77 21.35
N LYS A 72 3.55 -11.89 22.04
CA LYS A 72 4.59 -12.78 22.53
C LYS A 72 5.37 -13.44 21.39
N ALA A 73 4.70 -13.92 20.35
CA ALA A 73 5.35 -14.51 19.19
C ALA A 73 6.27 -13.50 18.48
N VAL A 74 5.80 -12.27 18.28
CA VAL A 74 6.62 -11.18 17.72
C VAL A 74 7.84 -10.88 18.60
N GLU A 75 7.67 -10.84 19.93
CA GLU A 75 8.78 -10.62 20.88
C GLU A 75 9.82 -11.77 20.84
N GLU A 76 9.38 -13.03 20.74
CA GLU A 76 10.27 -14.20 20.65
C GLU A 76 11.13 -14.18 19.38
N HIS A 77 10.61 -13.63 18.29
CA HIS A 77 11.36 -13.45 17.03
C HIS A 77 12.17 -12.14 16.97
N GLY A 78 11.92 -11.21 17.90
CA GLY A 78 12.74 -10.03 18.15
C GLY A 78 12.96 -9.15 16.92
N GLU A 79 14.17 -8.60 16.79
CA GLU A 79 14.54 -7.67 15.70
C GLU A 79 14.60 -8.32 14.31
N MET A 80 14.47 -9.65 14.21
CA MET A 80 14.46 -10.32 12.90
C MET A 80 13.15 -10.11 12.15
N TRP A 81 12.04 -9.90 12.84
CA TRP A 81 10.74 -9.65 12.22
C TRP A 81 10.39 -8.17 12.32
N LEU A 82 10.04 -7.58 11.18
CA LEU A 82 9.48 -6.24 11.12
C LEU A 82 8.09 -6.32 10.51
N HIS A 83 7.11 -5.83 11.25
CA HIS A 83 5.75 -5.70 10.71
C HIS A 83 5.74 -4.67 9.58
N ILE A 84 4.92 -4.89 8.55
CA ILE A 84 4.81 -4.00 7.40
C ILE A 84 4.29 -2.61 7.77
N ASP A 85 3.27 -2.51 8.63
CA ASP A 85 2.60 -1.22 8.89
C ASP A 85 3.54 -0.11 9.35
N PRO A 86 4.43 -0.29 10.36
CA PRO A 86 5.35 0.78 10.76
C PRO A 86 6.36 1.16 9.67
N ILE A 87 6.67 0.24 8.74
CA ILE A 87 7.57 0.51 7.63
C ILE A 87 6.88 1.43 6.61
N THR A 88 5.62 1.18 6.30
CA THR A 88 4.94 1.83 5.16
C THR A 88 4.02 2.97 5.59
N MET A 89 3.69 3.10 6.88
CA MET A 89 2.67 4.05 7.36
C MET A 89 2.88 5.50 6.88
N HIS A 90 4.14 5.92 6.79
CA HIS A 90 4.49 7.29 6.40
C HIS A 90 4.27 7.58 4.91
N LEU A 91 4.06 6.54 4.09
CA LEU A 91 3.70 6.70 2.69
C LEU A 91 2.22 7.09 2.52
N TYR A 92 1.35 6.75 3.48
CA TYR A 92 -0.08 7.08 3.43
C TYR A 92 -0.40 8.53 3.78
N ASP A 93 0.55 9.27 4.35
CA ASP A 93 0.37 10.69 4.70
C ASP A 93 0.58 11.65 3.52
N ILE A 94 0.79 11.11 2.32
CA ILE A 94 1.10 11.91 1.13
C ILE A 94 -0.21 12.32 0.45
N PRO A 95 -0.48 13.63 0.30
CA PRO A 95 -1.72 14.08 -0.29
C PRO A 95 -1.80 13.71 -1.77
N ASP A 96 -3.02 13.44 -2.22
CA ASP A 96 -3.29 13.20 -3.63
C ASP A 96 -2.84 14.39 -4.50
N PRO A 97 -2.38 14.11 -5.73
CA PRO A 97 -1.98 15.18 -6.63
C PRO A 97 -3.18 16.08 -6.95
N ALA A 98 -2.92 17.37 -7.13
CA ALA A 98 -3.89 18.33 -7.65
C ALA A 98 -3.39 18.90 -8.99
N THR A 99 -4.29 19.11 -9.94
CA THR A 99 -3.95 19.75 -11.22
C THR A 99 -4.54 21.15 -11.30
N PRO A 100 -3.71 22.21 -11.44
CA PRO A 100 -4.18 23.57 -11.54
C PRO A 100 -5.25 23.75 -12.63
N GLY A 101 -6.37 24.35 -12.26
CA GLY A 101 -7.50 24.55 -13.17
C GLY A 101 -8.56 23.45 -13.15
N LEU A 102 -8.34 22.35 -12.41
CA LEU A 102 -9.40 21.42 -12.02
C LEU A 102 -9.87 21.69 -10.59
N PRO A 103 -11.19 21.59 -10.31
CA PRO A 103 -11.69 21.58 -8.94
C PRO A 103 -11.08 20.41 -8.14
N GLU A 104 -10.78 20.66 -6.87
CA GLU A 104 -10.21 19.65 -5.95
C GLU A 104 -11.07 18.39 -5.87
N SER A 105 -12.38 18.55 -5.62
CA SER A 105 -13.34 17.43 -5.65
C SER A 105 -13.34 16.59 -6.94
N LEU A 106 -12.99 17.19 -8.09
CA LEU A 106 -12.85 16.44 -9.34
C LEU A 106 -11.50 15.71 -9.41
N CYS A 107 -10.43 16.28 -8.85
CA CYS A 107 -9.15 15.59 -8.71
C CYS A 107 -9.29 14.36 -7.81
N GLU A 108 -9.90 14.52 -6.64
CA GLU A 108 -10.20 13.43 -5.70
C GLU A 108 -11.04 12.32 -6.36
N ALA A 109 -12.13 12.70 -7.06
CA ALA A 109 -12.98 11.73 -7.74
C ALA A 109 -12.24 10.96 -8.84
N LEU A 110 -11.33 11.61 -9.56
CA LEU A 110 -10.51 10.96 -10.58
C LEU A 110 -9.46 10.04 -9.95
N ALA A 111 -8.84 10.42 -8.83
CA ALA A 111 -7.90 9.57 -8.10
C ALA A 111 -8.59 8.30 -7.60
N MET A 112 -9.76 8.44 -6.95
CA MET A 112 -10.58 7.29 -6.52
C MET A 112 -10.99 6.40 -7.69
N TRP A 113 -11.41 6.99 -8.81
CA TRP A 113 -11.80 6.23 -9.99
C TRP A 113 -10.62 5.41 -10.55
N VAL A 114 -9.44 6.02 -10.70
CA VAL A 114 -8.24 5.33 -11.19
C VAL A 114 -7.84 4.17 -10.28
N ARG A 115 -7.89 4.34 -8.95
CA ARG A 115 -7.44 3.32 -7.99
C ARG A 115 -8.41 2.17 -7.81
N ASP A 116 -9.71 2.46 -7.74
CA ASP A 116 -10.68 1.50 -7.22
C ASP A 116 -11.63 0.94 -8.27
N GLN A 117 -11.75 1.59 -9.43
CA GLN A 117 -12.84 1.32 -10.38
C GLN A 117 -12.40 1.16 -11.84
N ALA A 118 -11.37 1.90 -12.27
CA ALA A 118 -10.94 1.90 -13.65
C ALA A 118 -10.19 0.61 -14.00
N SER A 119 -10.55 0.01 -15.13
CA SER A 119 -9.67 -0.98 -15.78
C SER A 119 -8.60 -0.28 -16.63
N ASP A 120 -7.54 -1.01 -16.99
CA ASP A 120 -6.52 -0.52 -17.93
C ASP A 120 -7.17 -0.05 -19.25
N GLU A 121 -8.19 -0.75 -19.73
CA GLU A 121 -8.93 -0.38 -20.96
C GLU A 121 -9.66 0.96 -20.81
N ASP A 122 -10.29 1.21 -19.65
CA ASP A 122 -10.96 2.48 -19.38
C ASP A 122 -9.96 3.65 -19.36
N ILE A 123 -8.80 3.42 -18.74
CA ILE A 123 -7.72 4.40 -18.66
C ILE A 123 -7.20 4.72 -20.06
N ASP A 124 -6.91 3.69 -20.87
CA ASP A 124 -6.45 3.84 -22.24
C ASP A 124 -7.49 4.58 -23.11
N GLN A 125 -8.78 4.29 -22.93
CA GLN A 125 -9.85 4.98 -23.65
C GLN A 125 -9.89 6.48 -23.33
N VAL A 126 -9.75 6.86 -22.05
CA VAL A 126 -9.73 8.27 -21.63
C VAL A 126 -8.46 8.97 -22.11
N LEU A 127 -7.31 8.31 -22.04
CA LEU A 127 -6.05 8.87 -22.51
C LEU A 127 -5.99 8.98 -24.04
N GLY A 128 -6.82 8.21 -24.74
CA GLY A 128 -7.02 8.25 -26.18
C GLY A 128 -5.98 7.45 -26.93
N GLY A 129 -5.91 6.14 -26.64
CA GLY A 129 -5.07 5.17 -27.34
C GLY A 129 -4.99 5.33 -28.86
#